data_AF-A0A959M9F9-F1
#
_entry.id   AF-A0A959M9F9-F1
#
_cell.length_a   1.000
_cell.length_b   1.000
_cell.length_c   1.000
_cell.angle_alpha   90.00
_cell.angle_beta   90.00
_cell.angle_gamma   90.00
#
_symmetry.space_group_name_H-M   'P 1'
#
loop_
_entity.id
_entity.type
_entity.pdbx_description
1 polymer ?
#
loop_
_entity_poly.entity_id
_entity_poly.type
_entity_poly.pdbx_seq_one_letter_code
_entity_poly.pdbx_strand_id
1 'polypeptide(L)'
;KKDALIGGSMLTDGIVKAQVTAVGKDTVLSNILTLVKEAQSEKPPIQQLADKISAVFVPVVLAIALLTFLINYFAFDVSGTSSLMRSIAVLVISCPCAMGLATPAAIAVGLGRAAKNGILFRNAKSLELFKNIQSVVFDKTGTLTKGNFNVTGFQSMELSDENFKQVVFSMEKFSNHPIAKAIAESWKMNNPVSWKKIEEIKGLGIKAEDAEGNSYLLGSYKIAASQTNDNTHTAYLLKNDKLIGWFNLEDEIRPEAKEVITYLHKKNIETILLSGDTLDRTKKIADTLGIDKVYAEKTPEEKLKIIEKLNTEKPVAMVGDGVNDAPALAKATIGISMSDATQLAVQSAQVVLMNKGIHQLPLALGLGKHTFKTIKGNLFWAFIYNVVAIPIAAIGLLQPGIAALAMGFSDVVLAINSLWLRFRKVI
;
A
#
# COMPACT_ATOMS: atom_id res chain seq x y z
N LYS A 1 13.98 -15.60 -24.08
CA LYS A 1 13.09 -14.93 -23.10
C LYS A 1 13.29 -13.42 -23.23
N LYS A 2 12.23 -12.62 -23.19
CA LYS A 2 12.24 -11.15 -23.30
C LYS A 2 11.81 -10.54 -21.95
N ASP A 3 12.47 -10.97 -20.89
CA ASP A 3 12.09 -10.55 -19.54
C ASP A 3 12.56 -9.09 -19.35
N ALA A 4 11.73 -8.28 -18.70
CA ALA A 4 12.06 -6.88 -18.46
C ALA A 4 13.21 -6.77 -17.45
N LEU A 5 14.20 -5.93 -17.75
CA LEU A 5 15.33 -5.64 -16.88
C LEU A 5 15.24 -4.21 -16.36
N ILE A 6 15.42 -4.04 -15.05
CA ILE A 6 15.32 -2.73 -14.40
C ILE A 6 16.72 -2.13 -14.25
N GLY A 7 16.92 -0.92 -14.79
CA GLY A 7 18.17 -0.16 -14.60
C GLY A 7 18.48 0.09 -13.12
N GLY A 8 19.73 -0.18 -12.71
CA GLY A 8 20.16 -0.18 -11.31
C GLY A 8 20.24 -1.58 -10.66
N SER A 9 19.76 -2.62 -11.34
CA SER A 9 19.95 -4.01 -10.93
C SER A 9 21.40 -4.47 -11.15
N MET A 10 21.86 -5.43 -10.34
CA MET A 10 23.19 -6.04 -10.46
C MET A 10 23.08 -7.38 -11.18
N LEU A 11 23.88 -7.60 -12.21
CA LEU A 11 24.03 -8.91 -12.84
C LEU A 11 24.89 -9.77 -11.93
N THR A 12 24.33 -10.86 -11.41
CA THR A 12 25.04 -11.76 -10.48
C THR A 12 25.99 -12.69 -11.21
N ASP A 13 25.59 -13.20 -12.38
CA ASP A 13 26.38 -14.14 -13.16
C ASP A 13 25.99 -14.14 -14.65
N GLY A 14 26.92 -14.53 -15.51
CA GLY A 14 26.71 -14.70 -16.95
C GLY A 14 26.79 -13.42 -17.78
N ILE A 15 26.21 -13.47 -18.99
CA ILE A 15 26.22 -12.36 -19.96
C ILE A 15 24.78 -12.05 -20.34
N VAL A 16 24.41 -10.77 -20.29
CA VAL A 16 23.08 -10.29 -20.68
C VAL A 16 23.21 -9.32 -21.87
N LYS A 17 22.45 -9.60 -22.93
CA LYS A 17 22.18 -8.63 -24.00
C LYS A 17 20.79 -8.06 -23.77
N ALA A 18 20.69 -6.75 -23.59
CA ALA A 18 19.45 -6.05 -23.30
C ALA A 18 19.20 -4.94 -24.33
N GLN A 19 17.92 -4.66 -24.59
CA GLN A 19 17.50 -3.49 -25.35
C GLN A 19 17.06 -2.42 -24.36
N VAL A 20 17.54 -1.19 -24.54
CA VAL A 20 17.12 -0.05 -23.72
C VAL A 20 15.69 0.33 -24.09
N THR A 21 14.79 0.28 -23.12
CA THR A 21 13.37 0.64 -23.29
C THR A 21 12.99 1.97 -22.63
N ALA A 22 13.79 2.46 -21.68
CA ALA A 22 13.60 3.74 -20.99
C ALA A 22 14.95 4.34 -20.58
N VAL A 23 15.07 5.67 -20.63
CA VAL A 23 16.29 6.42 -20.26
C VAL A 23 15.96 7.65 -19.42
N GLY A 24 16.93 8.13 -18.64
CA GLY A 24 16.79 9.35 -17.85
C GLY A 24 15.58 9.34 -16.92
N LYS A 25 14.66 10.30 -17.12
CA LYS A 25 13.46 10.49 -16.28
C LYS A 25 12.45 9.36 -16.36
N ASP A 26 12.46 8.61 -17.46
CA ASP A 26 11.51 7.53 -17.71
C ASP A 26 11.94 6.20 -17.08
N THR A 27 13.13 6.17 -16.45
CA THR A 27 13.63 4.98 -15.75
C THR A 27 12.86 4.73 -14.46
N VAL A 28 12.75 3.45 -14.07
CA VAL A 28 12.15 3.03 -12.80
C VAL A 28 12.85 3.73 -11.61
N LEU A 29 14.19 3.83 -11.64
CA LEU A 29 14.94 4.49 -10.57
C LEU A 29 14.61 5.99 -10.48
N SER A 30 14.50 6.68 -11.62
CA SER A 30 14.10 8.09 -11.62
C SER A 30 12.68 8.27 -11.08
N ASN A 31 11.75 7.38 -11.43
CA ASN A 31 10.40 7.41 -10.88
C ASN A 31 10.38 7.20 -9.36
N ILE A 32 11.19 6.27 -8.83
CA ILE A 32 11.35 6.08 -7.38
C ILE A 32 11.88 7.36 -6.72
N LEU A 33 12.90 8.00 -7.30
CA LEU A 33 13.47 9.24 -6.78
C LEU A 33 12.46 10.39 -6.78
N THR A 34 11.68 10.53 -7.85
CA THR A 34 10.60 11.53 -7.95
C THR A 34 9.56 11.30 -6.87
N LEU A 35 9.06 10.07 -6.71
CA LEU A 35 8.05 9.73 -5.68
C LEU A 35 8.57 10.01 -4.27
N VAL A 36 9.82 9.67 -3.97
CA VAL A 36 10.44 9.97 -2.66
C VAL A 36 10.56 11.48 -2.43
N LYS A 37 10.95 12.24 -3.46
CA LYS A 37 11.11 13.70 -3.37
C LYS A 37 9.77 14.41 -3.19
N GLU A 38 8.75 14.01 -3.94
CA GLU A 38 7.38 14.50 -3.77
C GLU A 38 6.89 14.21 -2.36
N ALA A 39 7.10 12.99 -1.86
CA ALA A 39 6.67 12.58 -0.54
C ALA A 39 7.30 13.39 0.61
N GLN A 40 8.56 13.82 0.44
CA GLN A 40 9.29 14.65 1.39
C GLN A 40 8.87 16.13 1.35
N SER A 41 8.32 16.59 0.22
CA SER A 41 7.98 18.00 0.00
C SER A 41 6.59 18.37 0.55
N GLU A 42 5.72 17.39 0.77
CA GLU A 42 4.39 17.61 1.34
C GLU A 42 4.43 17.81 2.86
N LYS A 43 3.73 18.84 3.36
CA LYS A 43 3.57 19.08 4.80
C LYS A 43 2.49 18.15 5.39
N PRO A 44 2.83 17.20 6.28
CA PRO A 44 1.84 16.31 6.87
C PRO A 44 0.97 17.02 7.93
N PRO A 45 -0.22 16.46 8.26
CA PRO A 45 -1.12 17.01 9.27
C PRO A 45 -0.45 17.27 10.63
N ILE A 46 0.44 16.38 11.09
CA ILE A 46 1.16 16.59 12.36
C ILE A 46 2.09 17.82 12.35
N GLN A 47 2.62 18.21 11.18
CA GLN A 47 3.39 19.44 11.06
C GLN A 47 2.48 20.67 11.14
N GLN A 48 1.26 20.60 10.59
CA GLN A 48 0.27 21.67 10.73
C GLN A 48 -0.16 21.86 12.20
N LEU A 49 -0.15 20.79 13.01
CA LEU A 49 -0.37 20.90 14.45
C LEU A 49 0.75 21.71 15.12
N ALA A 50 2.01 21.46 14.76
CA ALA A 50 3.16 22.22 15.26
C ALA A 50 3.07 23.71 14.87
N ASP A 51 2.64 24.01 13.65
CA ASP A 51 2.41 25.39 13.17
C ASP A 51 1.31 26.09 13.99
N LYS A 52 0.20 25.40 14.29
CA LYS A 52 -0.87 25.92 15.16
C LYS A 52 -0.41 26.18 16.59
N ILE A 53 0.39 25.28 17.15
CA ILE A 53 0.98 25.46 18.49
C ILE A 53 1.86 26.71 18.49
N SER A 54 2.72 26.86 17.48
CA SER A 54 3.62 28.01 17.35
C SER A 54 2.86 29.34 17.24
N ALA A 55 1.74 29.37 16.52
CA ALA A 55 0.90 30.56 16.38
C ALA A 55 0.33 31.08 17.71
N VAL A 56 0.08 30.19 18.68
CA VAL A 56 -0.38 30.56 20.03
C VAL A 56 0.82 30.80 20.97
N PHE A 57 1.86 29.98 20.85
CA PHE A 57 3.01 29.98 21.74
C PHE A 57 3.84 31.26 21.63
N VAL A 58 4.05 31.78 20.41
CA VAL A 58 4.87 32.98 20.18
C VAL A 58 4.31 34.23 20.88
N PRO A 59 3.01 34.59 20.72
CA PRO A 59 2.43 35.71 21.47
C PRO A 59 2.51 35.55 22.99
N VAL A 60 2.28 34.32 23.49
CA VAL A 60 2.32 34.03 24.93
C VAL A 60 3.71 34.26 25.50
N VAL A 61 4.75 33.77 24.82
CA VAL A 61 6.14 33.97 25.24
C VAL A 61 6.53 35.44 25.24
N LEU A 62 6.13 36.21 24.21
CA LEU A 62 6.41 37.64 24.17
C LEU A 62 5.77 38.38 25.36
N ALA A 63 4.53 38.02 25.70
CA ALA A 63 3.87 38.55 26.88
C ALA A 63 4.60 38.15 28.17
N ILE A 64 5.02 36.89 28.31
CA ILE A 64 5.80 36.42 29.48
C ILE A 64 7.15 37.15 29.58
N ALA A 65 7.85 37.37 28.46
CA ALA A 65 9.12 38.08 28.46
C ALA A 65 8.95 39.55 28.87
N LEU A 66 7.90 40.22 28.39
CA LEU A 66 7.57 41.58 28.79
C LEU A 66 7.20 41.66 30.27
N LEU A 67 6.33 40.76 30.75
CA LEU A 67 5.96 40.67 32.16
C LEU A 67 7.17 40.36 33.04
N THR A 68 8.08 39.49 32.59
CA THR A 68 9.33 39.18 33.30
C THR A 68 10.16 40.44 33.50
N PHE A 69 10.32 41.27 32.47
CA PHE A 69 11.04 42.54 32.60
C PHE A 69 10.35 43.47 33.61
N LEU A 70 9.03 43.70 33.44
CA LEU A 70 8.27 44.64 34.26
C LEU A 70 8.22 44.22 35.73
N ILE A 71 7.93 42.95 36.01
CA ILE A 71 7.83 42.44 37.38
C ILE A 71 9.19 42.49 38.08
N ASN A 72 10.27 42.06 37.41
CA ASN A 72 11.59 42.08 38.04
C ASN A 72 12.09 43.52 38.31
N TYR A 73 11.83 44.45 37.39
CA TYR A 73 12.24 45.84 37.56
C TYR A 73 11.41 46.59 38.59
N PHE A 74 10.08 46.49 38.54
CA PHE A 74 9.20 47.30 39.41
C PHE A 74 8.83 46.63 40.75
N ALA A 75 8.72 45.30 40.81
CA ALA A 75 8.24 44.62 42.03
C ALA A 75 9.38 44.03 42.88
N PHE A 76 10.48 43.60 42.25
CA PHE A 76 11.61 42.96 42.94
C PHE A 76 12.86 43.84 43.03
N ASP A 77 12.78 45.10 42.57
CA ASP A 77 13.86 46.10 42.59
C ASP A 77 15.20 45.57 41.99
N VAL A 78 15.08 44.69 40.99
CA VAL A 78 16.22 44.12 40.28
C VAL A 78 16.71 45.12 39.24
N SER A 79 18.03 45.32 39.15
CA SER A 79 18.64 46.27 38.21
C SER A 79 18.08 46.14 36.79
N GLY A 80 17.90 47.28 36.09
CA GLY A 80 17.33 47.29 34.74
C GLY A 80 18.07 46.37 33.76
N THR A 81 19.39 46.32 33.85
CA THR A 81 20.24 45.42 33.06
C THR A 81 19.95 43.94 33.39
N SER A 82 19.88 43.57 34.67
CA SER A 82 19.58 42.19 35.07
C SER A 82 18.15 41.79 34.67
N SER A 83 17.17 42.66 34.86
CA SER A 83 15.77 42.44 34.46
C SER A 83 15.63 42.25 32.95
N LEU A 84 16.37 43.04 32.16
CA LEU A 84 16.44 42.88 30.70
C LEU A 84 17.10 41.54 30.31
N MET A 85 18.19 41.15 30.97
CA MET A 85 18.85 39.86 30.71
C MET A 85 17.94 38.66 31.03
N ARG A 86 17.10 38.73 32.07
CA ARG A 86 16.09 37.71 32.39
C ARG A 86 15.04 37.61 31.29
N SER A 87 14.54 38.75 30.81
CA SER A 87 13.60 38.82 29.69
C SER A 87 14.19 38.23 28.40
N ILE A 88 15.44 38.58 28.07
CA ILE A 88 16.17 38.01 26.94
C ILE A 88 16.35 36.49 27.12
N ALA A 89 16.68 36.02 28.32
CA ALA A 89 16.83 34.59 28.59
C ALA A 89 15.52 33.82 28.33
N VAL A 90 14.35 34.39 28.72
CA VAL A 90 13.02 33.83 28.41
C VAL A 90 12.79 33.76 26.90
N LEU A 91 13.09 34.83 26.15
CA LEU A 91 12.95 34.84 24.69
C LEU A 91 13.87 33.82 24.03
N VAL A 92 15.13 33.77 24.43
CA VAL A 92 16.11 32.82 23.89
C VAL A 92 15.64 31.41 24.15
N ILE A 93 15.43 31.00 25.41
CA ILE A 93 15.09 29.61 25.75
C ILE A 93 13.77 29.13 25.15
N SER A 94 12.90 30.05 24.77
CA SER A 94 11.60 29.72 24.19
C SER A 94 11.65 29.35 22.71
N CYS A 95 12.73 29.60 21.95
CA CYS A 95 12.71 29.29 20.50
C CYS A 95 12.34 27.83 20.26
N PRO A 96 11.24 27.52 19.55
CA PRO A 96 10.88 26.16 19.21
C PRO A 96 11.67 25.67 17.99
N CYS A 97 12.97 25.97 17.94
CA CYS A 97 13.87 25.65 16.84
C CYS A 97 13.86 24.12 16.52
N ALA A 98 13.92 23.30 17.58
CA ALA A 98 13.84 21.83 17.51
C ALA A 98 12.52 21.30 16.92
N MET A 99 11.41 22.01 17.15
CA MET A 99 10.08 21.62 16.67
C MET A 99 10.01 21.64 15.14
N GLY A 100 10.64 22.64 14.51
CA GLY A 100 10.69 22.79 13.06
C GLY A 100 11.49 21.69 12.35
N LEU A 101 12.49 21.12 13.02
CA LEU A 101 13.35 20.06 12.47
C LEU A 101 12.84 18.64 12.79
N ALA A 102 12.24 18.46 13.97
CA ALA A 102 11.85 17.16 14.51
C ALA A 102 10.95 16.33 13.58
N THR A 103 9.98 16.98 12.95
CA THR A 103 8.99 16.32 12.09
C THR A 103 9.60 15.95 10.73
N PRO A 104 10.23 16.87 9.97
CA PRO A 104 10.92 16.53 8.72
C PRO A 104 12.00 15.45 8.88
N ALA A 105 12.79 15.49 9.96
CA ALA A 105 13.85 14.51 10.19
C ALA A 105 13.30 13.08 10.36
N ALA A 106 12.26 12.91 11.19
CA ALA A 106 11.64 11.61 11.41
C ALA A 106 10.98 11.07 10.13
N ILE A 107 10.33 11.93 9.34
CA ILE A 107 9.73 11.56 8.05
C ILE A 107 10.80 11.14 7.06
N ALA A 108 11.88 11.91 6.91
CA ALA A 108 12.97 11.59 5.99
C ALA A 108 13.61 10.24 6.33
N VAL A 109 13.85 9.95 7.62
CA VAL A 109 14.36 8.65 8.07
C VAL A 109 13.34 7.53 7.82
N GLY A 110 12.06 7.76 8.12
CA GLY A 110 10.97 6.80 7.91
C GLY A 110 10.79 6.43 6.43
N LEU A 111 10.67 7.43 5.56
CA LEU A 111 10.56 7.27 4.11
C LEU A 111 11.82 6.65 3.52
N GLY A 112 13.01 7.09 3.94
CA GLY A 112 14.27 6.51 3.49
C GLY A 112 14.42 5.04 3.87
N ARG A 113 13.97 4.66 5.07
CA ARG A 113 13.94 3.26 5.51
C ARG A 113 12.89 2.45 4.75
N ALA A 114 11.72 3.01 4.50
CA ALA A 114 10.67 2.38 3.69
C ALA A 114 11.16 2.07 2.28
N ALA A 115 11.71 3.09 1.58
CA ALA A 115 12.20 2.95 0.21
C ALA A 115 13.31 1.90 0.10
N LYS A 116 14.25 1.85 1.06
CA LYS A 116 15.29 0.81 1.12
C LYS A 116 14.73 -0.61 1.28
N ASN A 117 13.54 -0.75 1.84
CA ASN A 117 12.86 -2.02 2.00
C ASN A 117 11.83 -2.30 0.90
N GLY A 118 11.78 -1.47 -0.15
CA GLY A 118 10.85 -1.61 -1.26
C GLY A 118 9.44 -1.08 -0.98
N ILE A 119 9.27 -0.21 0.01
CA ILE A 119 7.97 0.39 0.34
C ILE A 119 8.01 1.87 -0.06
N LEU A 120 7.21 2.25 -1.05
CA LEU A 120 7.15 3.63 -1.52
C LEU A 120 5.89 4.29 -1.01
N PHE A 121 6.06 5.39 -0.29
CA PHE A 121 4.96 6.26 0.11
C PHE A 121 4.95 7.45 -0.83
N ARG A 122 3.78 7.79 -1.39
CA ARG A 122 3.63 8.96 -2.27
C ARG A 122 3.65 10.27 -1.53
N ASN A 123 3.14 10.27 -0.29
CA ASN A 123 3.15 11.46 0.55
C ASN A 123 3.39 11.14 2.02
N ALA A 124 3.96 12.13 2.73
CA ALA A 124 4.18 12.06 4.16
C ALA A 124 2.88 11.84 4.95
N LYS A 125 1.74 12.33 4.44
CA LYS A 125 0.41 12.12 5.03
C LYS A 125 0.08 10.63 5.12
N SER A 126 0.40 9.83 4.11
CA SER A 126 0.11 8.39 4.09
C SER A 126 0.88 7.63 5.16
N LEU A 127 2.12 8.06 5.46
CA LEU A 127 2.91 7.50 6.56
C LEU A 127 2.21 7.73 7.92
N GLU A 128 1.57 8.88 8.10
CA GLU A 128 0.80 9.19 9.30
C GLU A 128 -0.53 8.41 9.38
N LEU A 129 -1.25 8.26 8.26
CA LEU A 129 -2.55 7.61 8.24
C LEU A 129 -2.50 6.16 8.73
N PHE A 130 -1.38 5.46 8.54
CA PHE A 130 -1.20 4.07 8.97
C PHE A 130 -1.38 3.87 10.49
N LYS A 131 -1.21 4.93 11.29
CA LYS A 131 -1.32 4.86 12.75
C LYS A 131 -2.72 4.44 13.22
N ASN A 132 -3.75 4.71 12.41
CA ASN A 132 -5.16 4.55 12.77
C ASN A 132 -5.85 3.40 12.03
N ILE A 133 -5.14 2.67 11.15
CA ILE A 133 -5.75 1.58 10.40
C ILE A 133 -6.21 0.48 11.35
N GLN A 134 -7.50 0.12 11.21
CA GLN A 134 -8.15 -0.91 12.04
C GLN A 134 -8.62 -2.10 11.22
N SER A 135 -8.77 -1.93 9.90
CA SER A 135 -9.16 -3.00 8.99
C SER A 135 -8.33 -2.96 7.72
N VAL A 136 -7.96 -4.13 7.22
CA VAL A 136 -7.30 -4.30 5.92
C VAL A 136 -8.23 -5.09 5.00
N VAL A 137 -8.59 -4.46 3.88
CA VAL A 137 -9.34 -5.10 2.80
C VAL A 137 -8.36 -5.56 1.74
N PHE A 138 -8.42 -6.84 1.39
CA PHE A 138 -7.61 -7.43 0.34
C PHE A 138 -8.49 -7.69 -0.88
N ASP A 139 -8.00 -7.29 -2.06
CA ASP A 139 -8.45 -7.95 -3.29
C ASP A 139 -7.91 -9.38 -3.34
N LYS A 140 -8.59 -10.24 -4.10
CA LYS A 140 -8.19 -11.64 -4.26
C LYS A 140 -7.06 -11.77 -5.28
N THR A 141 -7.38 -11.47 -6.54
CA THR A 141 -6.58 -11.85 -7.71
C THR A 141 -5.35 -10.95 -7.80
N GLY A 142 -4.16 -11.53 -7.98
CA GLY A 142 -2.91 -10.77 -8.06
C GLY A 142 -2.42 -10.17 -6.72
N THR A 143 -3.27 -10.18 -5.69
CA THR A 143 -2.97 -9.63 -4.36
C THR A 143 -2.69 -10.73 -3.33
N LEU A 144 -3.69 -11.50 -2.91
CA LEU A 144 -3.49 -12.67 -2.04
C LEU A 144 -3.02 -13.89 -2.83
N THR A 145 -3.31 -13.90 -4.12
CA THR A 145 -2.85 -14.90 -5.08
C THR A 145 -1.81 -14.31 -6.02
N LYS A 146 -1.11 -15.17 -6.76
CA LYS A 146 -0.06 -14.74 -7.69
C LYS A 146 -0.61 -14.24 -9.02
N GLY A 147 -1.88 -14.53 -9.35
CA GLY A 147 -2.43 -14.32 -10.70
C GLY A 147 -1.98 -15.41 -11.69
N ASN A 148 -1.38 -16.48 -11.18
CA ASN A 148 -0.91 -17.62 -11.95
C ASN A 148 -1.93 -18.75 -11.79
N PHE A 149 -2.75 -18.97 -12.82
CA PHE A 149 -3.78 -19.99 -12.81
C PHE A 149 -3.19 -21.35 -13.20
N ASN A 150 -3.49 -22.38 -12.40
CA ASN A 150 -3.12 -23.76 -12.70
C ASN A 150 -4.38 -24.60 -12.89
N VAL A 151 -4.32 -25.54 -13.84
CA VAL A 151 -5.39 -26.53 -14.04
C VAL A 151 -5.37 -27.52 -12.89
N THR A 152 -6.43 -27.52 -12.08
CA THR A 152 -6.57 -28.42 -10.92
C THR A 152 -7.40 -29.66 -11.24
N GLY A 153 -8.24 -29.59 -12.27
CA GLY A 153 -9.03 -30.73 -12.72
C GLY A 153 -9.77 -30.43 -14.01
N PHE A 154 -10.10 -31.46 -14.76
CA PHE A 154 -10.98 -31.38 -15.92
C PHE A 154 -11.71 -32.70 -16.07
N GLN A 155 -12.85 -32.68 -16.76
CA GLN A 155 -13.57 -33.88 -17.13
C GLN A 155 -14.07 -33.75 -18.56
N SER A 156 -13.78 -34.77 -19.37
CA SER A 156 -14.40 -34.94 -20.68
C SER A 156 -15.52 -35.97 -20.59
N MET A 157 -16.65 -35.71 -21.26
CA MET A 157 -17.82 -36.59 -21.25
C MET A 157 -17.98 -37.35 -22.57
N GLU A 158 -17.76 -36.69 -23.70
CA GLU A 158 -17.95 -37.28 -25.05
C GLU A 158 -16.64 -37.42 -25.84
N LEU A 159 -15.58 -36.70 -25.47
CA LEU A 159 -14.31 -36.69 -26.18
C LEU A 159 -13.25 -37.49 -25.43
N SER A 160 -12.19 -37.90 -26.13
CA SER A 160 -10.96 -38.29 -25.44
C SER A 160 -10.37 -37.07 -24.74
N ASP A 161 -9.65 -37.29 -23.62
CA ASP A 161 -8.98 -36.22 -22.89
C ASP A 161 -8.06 -35.37 -23.77
N GLU A 162 -7.40 -36.01 -24.75
CA GLU A 162 -6.51 -35.35 -25.70
C GLU A 162 -7.29 -34.44 -26.67
N ASN A 163 -8.41 -34.92 -27.22
CA ASN A 163 -9.27 -34.13 -28.10
C ASN A 163 -9.95 -32.99 -27.35
N PHE A 164 -10.37 -33.21 -26.09
CA PHE A 164 -10.92 -32.17 -25.24
C PHE A 164 -9.90 -31.04 -25.02
N LYS A 165 -8.68 -31.39 -24.60
CA LYS A 165 -7.59 -30.41 -24.43
C LYS A 165 -7.26 -29.70 -25.73
N GLN A 166 -7.25 -30.41 -26.86
CA GLN A 166 -7.00 -29.84 -28.17
C GLN A 166 -8.05 -28.77 -28.53
N VAL A 167 -9.34 -29.06 -28.35
CA VAL A 167 -10.43 -28.11 -28.62
C VAL A 167 -10.30 -26.88 -27.73
N VAL A 168 -10.18 -27.08 -26.41
CA VAL A 168 -10.10 -25.96 -25.46
C VAL A 168 -8.86 -25.10 -25.73
N PHE A 169 -7.68 -25.72 -25.89
CA PHE A 169 -6.44 -25.03 -26.25
C PHE A 169 -6.62 -24.18 -27.53
N SER A 170 -7.28 -24.75 -28.54
CA SER A 170 -7.47 -24.09 -29.83
C SER A 170 -8.44 -22.92 -29.75
N MET A 171 -9.40 -22.94 -28.83
CA MET A 171 -10.28 -21.80 -28.57
C MET A 171 -9.57 -20.73 -27.74
N GLU A 172 -8.95 -21.12 -26.62
CA GLU A 172 -8.32 -20.19 -25.67
C GLU A 172 -7.08 -19.49 -26.25
N LYS A 173 -6.40 -20.10 -27.23
CA LYS A 173 -5.31 -19.44 -27.97
C LYS A 173 -5.72 -18.10 -28.62
N PHE A 174 -7.01 -17.89 -28.89
CA PHE A 174 -7.51 -16.64 -29.48
C PHE A 174 -7.86 -15.56 -28.46
N SER A 175 -8.00 -15.89 -27.17
CA SER A 175 -8.33 -14.90 -26.13
C SER A 175 -7.07 -14.36 -25.44
N ASN A 176 -7.13 -13.08 -25.09
CA ASN A 176 -6.09 -12.42 -24.29
C ASN A 176 -6.35 -12.50 -22.78
N HIS A 177 -7.44 -13.15 -22.37
CA HIS A 177 -7.82 -13.26 -20.97
C HIS A 177 -6.76 -14.05 -20.16
N PRO A 178 -6.48 -13.70 -18.89
CA PRO A 178 -5.50 -14.42 -18.06
C PRO A 178 -5.76 -15.92 -17.95
N ILE A 179 -7.03 -16.33 -17.84
CA ILE A 179 -7.46 -17.75 -17.87
C ILE A 179 -7.06 -18.42 -19.18
N ALA A 180 -7.31 -17.76 -20.31
CA ALA A 180 -7.01 -18.27 -21.64
C ALA A 180 -5.52 -18.53 -21.82
N LYS A 181 -4.68 -17.58 -21.38
CA LYS A 181 -3.22 -17.72 -21.41
C LYS A 181 -2.74 -18.89 -20.57
N ALA A 182 -3.27 -19.06 -19.36
CA ALA A 182 -2.90 -20.16 -18.47
C ALA A 182 -3.23 -21.53 -19.08
N ILE A 183 -4.40 -21.66 -19.73
CA ILE A 183 -4.77 -22.88 -20.45
C ILE A 183 -3.89 -23.07 -21.69
N ALA A 184 -3.66 -22.02 -22.47
CA ALA A 184 -2.82 -22.07 -23.67
C ALA A 184 -1.37 -22.49 -23.36
N GLU A 185 -0.86 -22.12 -22.18
CA GLU A 185 0.45 -22.55 -21.71
C GLU A 185 0.44 -23.99 -21.17
N SER A 186 -0.57 -24.35 -20.36
CA SER A 186 -0.66 -25.65 -19.71
C SER A 186 -0.98 -26.80 -20.67
N TRP A 187 -1.84 -26.55 -21.66
CA TRP A 187 -2.31 -27.53 -22.64
C TRP A 187 -1.79 -27.23 -24.04
N LYS A 188 -0.56 -26.73 -24.13
CA LYS A 188 0.04 -26.38 -25.42
C LYS A 188 0.15 -27.60 -26.33
N MET A 189 -0.54 -27.53 -27.47
CA MET A 189 -0.59 -28.60 -28.47
C MET A 189 -0.01 -28.12 -29.81
N ASN A 190 0.64 -29.02 -30.55
CA ASN A 190 1.27 -28.68 -31.84
C ASN A 190 0.30 -28.72 -33.03
N ASN A 191 -0.90 -29.26 -32.83
CA ASN A 191 -1.94 -29.48 -33.82
C ASN A 191 -3.27 -28.82 -33.40
N PRO A 192 -3.36 -27.48 -33.29
CA PRO A 192 -4.63 -26.83 -32.94
C PRO A 192 -5.72 -27.09 -34.00
N VAL A 193 -6.98 -27.12 -33.56
CA VAL A 193 -8.16 -27.15 -34.41
C VAL A 193 -8.23 -25.87 -35.24
N SER A 194 -8.50 -26.02 -36.53
CA SER A 194 -8.74 -24.89 -37.44
C SER A 194 -10.22 -24.52 -37.40
N TRP A 195 -10.52 -23.32 -36.88
CA TRP A 195 -11.89 -22.81 -36.79
C TRP A 195 -12.27 -22.07 -38.06
N LYS A 196 -13.47 -22.35 -38.59
CA LYS A 196 -14.06 -21.59 -39.69
C LYS A 196 -14.49 -20.20 -39.24
N LYS A 197 -15.03 -20.11 -38.02
CA LYS A 197 -15.38 -18.85 -37.36
C LYS A 197 -15.08 -18.96 -35.87
N ILE A 198 -14.49 -17.93 -35.28
CA ILE A 198 -14.29 -17.85 -33.83
C ILE A 198 -14.51 -16.40 -33.38
N GLU A 199 -15.26 -16.23 -32.29
CA GLU A 199 -15.61 -14.92 -31.73
C GLU A 199 -15.62 -14.97 -30.20
N GLU A 200 -15.06 -13.95 -29.57
CA GLU A 200 -15.11 -13.77 -28.11
C GLU A 200 -16.34 -12.93 -27.75
N ILE A 201 -17.24 -13.51 -26.96
CA ILE A 201 -18.47 -12.89 -26.49
C ILE A 201 -18.23 -12.36 -25.07
N LYS A 202 -18.13 -11.04 -24.93
CA LYS A 202 -17.86 -10.37 -23.64
C LYS A 202 -18.83 -10.84 -22.56
N GLY A 203 -18.28 -11.33 -21.45
CA GLY A 203 -19.04 -11.75 -20.27
C GLY A 203 -19.69 -13.14 -20.37
N LEU A 204 -19.55 -13.85 -21.49
CA LEU A 204 -20.06 -15.21 -21.68
C LEU A 204 -18.95 -16.22 -21.97
N GLY A 205 -18.01 -15.89 -22.87
CA GLY A 205 -16.89 -16.77 -23.23
C GLY A 205 -16.52 -16.71 -24.71
N ILE A 206 -16.08 -17.82 -25.30
CA ILE A 206 -15.65 -17.94 -26.69
C ILE A 206 -16.60 -18.86 -27.44
N LYS A 207 -17.06 -18.44 -28.61
CA LYS A 207 -17.85 -19.26 -29.54
C LYS A 207 -17.01 -19.57 -30.78
N ALA A 208 -17.00 -20.83 -31.19
CA ALA A 208 -16.31 -21.28 -32.40
C ALA A 208 -17.19 -22.19 -33.25
N GLU A 209 -16.91 -22.24 -34.56
CA GLU A 209 -17.51 -23.14 -35.54
C GLU A 209 -16.38 -23.86 -36.27
N ASP A 210 -16.44 -25.20 -36.35
CA ASP A 210 -15.48 -26.00 -37.11
C ASP A 210 -15.84 -26.09 -38.61
N ALA A 211 -15.01 -26.78 -39.39
CA ALA A 211 -15.25 -26.97 -40.82
C ALA A 211 -16.45 -27.90 -41.13
N GLU A 212 -16.86 -28.73 -40.17
CA GLU A 212 -17.98 -29.67 -40.27
C GLU A 212 -19.33 -29.01 -39.91
N GLY A 213 -19.30 -27.76 -39.41
CA GLY A 213 -20.49 -26.99 -39.01
C GLY A 213 -20.92 -27.21 -37.56
N ASN A 214 -20.11 -27.86 -36.73
CA ASN A 214 -20.40 -27.96 -35.29
C ASN A 214 -20.10 -26.64 -34.59
N SER A 215 -21.00 -26.22 -33.70
CA SER A 215 -20.81 -25.05 -32.84
C SER A 215 -20.27 -25.45 -31.48
N TYR A 216 -19.17 -24.82 -31.09
CA TYR A 216 -18.55 -24.95 -29.77
C TYR A 216 -18.72 -23.66 -28.99
N LEU A 217 -19.04 -23.78 -27.70
CA LEU A 217 -19.16 -22.65 -26.79
C LEU A 217 -18.40 -22.97 -25.51
N LEU A 218 -17.41 -22.15 -25.19
CA LEU A 218 -16.57 -22.28 -24.00
C LEU A 218 -16.76 -21.07 -23.11
N GLY A 219 -17.12 -21.25 -21.84
CA GLY A 219 -17.44 -20.11 -20.99
C GLY A 219 -17.86 -20.45 -19.56
N SER A 220 -18.32 -19.41 -18.84
CA SER A 220 -18.79 -19.53 -17.44
C SER A 220 -20.07 -20.36 -17.32
N TYR A 221 -20.48 -20.70 -16.09
CA TYR A 221 -21.73 -21.43 -15.82
C TYR A 221 -22.98 -20.88 -16.56
N LYS A 222 -23.02 -19.57 -16.86
CA LYS A 222 -24.13 -18.94 -17.59
C LYS A 222 -24.47 -19.63 -18.92
N ILE A 223 -23.48 -20.19 -19.63
CA ILE A 223 -23.72 -20.87 -20.90
C ILE A 223 -24.16 -22.33 -20.71
N ALA A 224 -23.85 -22.93 -19.56
CA ALA A 224 -24.12 -24.33 -19.25
C ALA A 224 -25.35 -24.52 -18.37
N ALA A 225 -25.96 -23.43 -17.88
CA ALA A 225 -27.11 -23.46 -16.97
C ALA A 225 -28.34 -24.21 -17.51
N SER A 226 -28.46 -24.35 -18.83
CA SER A 226 -29.52 -25.17 -19.46
C SER A 226 -29.21 -26.67 -19.46
N GLN A 227 -27.95 -27.06 -19.23
CA GLN A 227 -27.44 -28.42 -19.35
C GLN A 227 -26.99 -29.03 -18.02
N THR A 228 -26.59 -28.21 -17.03
CA THR A 228 -26.15 -28.66 -15.71
C THR A 228 -26.54 -27.67 -14.62
N ASN A 229 -26.78 -28.17 -13.42
CA ASN A 229 -26.98 -27.37 -12.20
C ASN A 229 -25.68 -27.19 -11.40
N ASP A 230 -24.60 -27.89 -11.79
CA ASP A 230 -23.30 -27.75 -11.13
C ASP A 230 -22.63 -26.47 -11.62
N ASN A 231 -22.48 -25.48 -10.74
CA ASN A 231 -21.85 -24.18 -10.99
C ASN A 231 -20.43 -24.06 -10.40
N THR A 232 -19.84 -25.17 -9.95
CA THR A 232 -18.57 -25.15 -9.22
C THR A 232 -17.35 -24.99 -10.13
N HIS A 233 -17.50 -25.29 -11.42
CA HIS A 233 -16.40 -25.33 -12.38
C HIS A 233 -16.00 -23.97 -12.94
N THR A 234 -14.75 -23.84 -13.38
CA THR A 234 -14.24 -22.56 -13.91
C THR A 234 -14.84 -22.27 -15.28
N ALA A 235 -14.84 -23.26 -16.15
CA ALA A 235 -15.46 -23.14 -17.47
C ALA A 235 -16.04 -24.47 -17.94
N TYR A 236 -17.04 -24.35 -18.81
CA TYR A 236 -17.80 -25.44 -19.39
C TYR A 236 -17.64 -25.37 -20.91
N LEU A 237 -17.50 -26.53 -21.54
CA LEU A 237 -17.43 -26.66 -22.99
C LEU A 237 -18.72 -27.33 -23.48
N LEU A 238 -19.44 -26.64 -24.35
CA LEU A 238 -20.62 -27.16 -25.04
C LEU A 238 -20.28 -27.40 -26.51
N LYS A 239 -20.85 -28.47 -27.08
CA LYS A 239 -20.89 -28.74 -28.52
C LYS A 239 -22.34 -28.92 -28.95
N ASN A 240 -22.80 -28.11 -29.90
CA ASN A 240 -24.18 -28.11 -30.39
C ASN A 240 -25.20 -28.08 -29.23
N ASP A 241 -25.01 -27.14 -28.31
CA ASP A 241 -25.80 -26.93 -27.07
C ASP A 241 -25.79 -28.08 -26.05
N LYS A 242 -24.99 -29.13 -26.24
CA LYS A 242 -24.77 -30.20 -25.26
C LYS A 242 -23.48 -30.00 -24.48
N LEU A 243 -23.51 -30.21 -23.17
CA LEU A 243 -22.31 -30.17 -22.33
C LEU A 243 -21.40 -31.37 -22.64
N ILE A 244 -20.17 -31.12 -23.06
CA ILE A 244 -19.19 -32.16 -23.43
C ILE A 244 -17.97 -32.22 -22.49
N GLY A 245 -17.86 -31.27 -21.56
CA GLY A 245 -16.87 -31.31 -20.49
C GLY A 245 -16.72 -29.98 -19.76
N TRP A 246 -15.83 -29.97 -18.77
CA TRP A 246 -15.52 -28.79 -17.95
C TRP A 246 -14.06 -28.82 -17.48
N PHE A 247 -13.56 -27.68 -17.04
CA PHE A 247 -12.26 -27.60 -16.36
C PHE A 247 -12.27 -26.59 -15.21
N ASN A 248 -11.36 -26.83 -14.26
CA ASN A 248 -11.13 -26.01 -13.09
C ASN A 248 -9.75 -25.39 -13.16
N LEU A 249 -9.71 -24.11 -12.83
CA LEU A 249 -8.50 -23.35 -12.58
C LEU A 249 -8.55 -22.83 -11.16
N GLU A 250 -7.44 -22.97 -10.46
CA GLU A 250 -7.22 -22.27 -9.20
C GLU A 250 -6.00 -21.36 -9.35
N ASP A 251 -6.09 -20.19 -8.73
CA ASP A 251 -4.98 -19.25 -8.65
C ASP A 251 -4.13 -19.61 -7.41
N GLU A 252 -2.81 -19.67 -7.59
CA GLU A 252 -1.91 -20.04 -6.51
C GLU A 252 -1.88 -18.96 -5.42
N ILE A 253 -2.21 -19.34 -4.19
CA ILE A 253 -2.11 -18.45 -3.03
C ILE A 253 -0.64 -18.08 -2.79
N ARG A 254 -0.38 -16.82 -2.47
CA ARG A 254 0.97 -16.36 -2.12
C ARG A 254 1.43 -17.02 -0.81
N PRO A 255 2.64 -17.60 -0.75
CA PRO A 255 3.12 -18.31 0.44
C PRO A 255 3.14 -17.41 1.68
N GLU A 256 3.42 -16.13 1.52
CA GLU A 256 3.44 -15.15 2.61
C GLU A 256 2.05 -14.72 3.11
N ALA A 257 0.96 -15.01 2.38
CA ALA A 257 -0.36 -14.47 2.68
C ALA A 257 -0.83 -14.84 4.08
N LYS A 258 -0.68 -16.11 4.46
CA LYS A 258 -1.11 -16.62 5.77
C LYS A 258 -0.35 -15.96 6.92
N GLU A 259 0.95 -15.72 6.75
CA GLU A 259 1.77 -15.04 7.76
C GLU A 259 1.34 -13.59 7.94
N VAL A 260 1.03 -12.89 6.84
CA VAL A 260 0.54 -11.51 6.86
C VAL A 260 -0.81 -11.41 7.57
N ILE A 261 -1.77 -12.29 7.26
CA ILE A 261 -3.07 -12.33 7.95
C ILE A 261 -2.88 -12.59 9.45
N THR A 262 -2.05 -13.58 9.80
CA THR A 262 -1.73 -13.88 11.22
C THR A 262 -1.11 -12.68 11.94
N TYR A 263 -0.23 -11.92 11.28
CA TYR A 263 0.32 -10.70 11.84
C TYR A 263 -0.76 -9.64 12.11
N LEU A 264 -1.68 -9.44 11.16
CA LEU A 264 -2.77 -8.46 11.28
C LEU A 264 -3.68 -8.82 12.47
N HIS A 265 -4.05 -10.09 12.60
CA HIS A 265 -4.80 -10.60 13.75
C HIS A 265 -4.09 -10.36 15.08
N LYS A 266 -2.79 -10.63 15.17
CA LYS A 266 -1.97 -10.34 16.38
C LYS A 266 -1.95 -8.84 16.74
N LYS A 267 -2.23 -7.95 15.79
CA LYS A 267 -2.34 -6.50 16.02
C LYS A 267 -3.79 -6.03 16.18
N ASN A 268 -4.75 -6.96 16.28
CA ASN A 268 -6.20 -6.69 16.33
C ASN A 268 -6.70 -5.87 15.13
N ILE A 269 -6.13 -6.14 13.94
CA ILE A 269 -6.56 -5.54 12.68
C ILE A 269 -7.49 -6.54 11.99
N GLU A 270 -8.71 -6.11 11.71
CA GLU A 270 -9.75 -6.90 11.03
C GLU A 270 -9.37 -7.11 9.56
N THR A 271 -9.45 -8.35 9.09
CA THR A 271 -9.12 -8.73 7.72
C THR A 271 -10.38 -9.01 6.91
N ILE A 272 -10.45 -8.43 5.72
CA ILE A 272 -11.64 -8.50 4.86
C ILE A 272 -11.19 -8.90 3.46
N LEU A 273 -11.83 -9.90 2.87
CA LEU A 273 -11.64 -10.29 1.48
C LEU A 273 -12.75 -9.70 0.62
N LEU A 274 -12.38 -8.97 -0.43
CA LEU A 274 -13.30 -8.37 -1.39
C LEU A 274 -12.98 -8.90 -2.78
N SER A 275 -13.92 -9.60 -3.43
CA SER A 275 -13.68 -10.22 -4.74
C SER A 275 -14.91 -10.18 -5.63
N GLY A 276 -14.66 -10.25 -6.94
CA GLY A 276 -15.69 -10.47 -7.97
C GLY A 276 -15.96 -11.94 -8.27
N ASP A 277 -15.20 -12.86 -7.66
CA ASP A 277 -15.37 -14.31 -7.85
C ASP A 277 -16.55 -14.86 -7.02
N THR A 278 -16.93 -16.11 -7.29
CA THR A 278 -18.07 -16.76 -6.62
C THR A 278 -17.88 -16.86 -5.10
N LEU A 279 -19.00 -16.93 -4.38
CA LEU A 279 -18.97 -17.01 -2.92
C LEU A 279 -18.17 -18.22 -2.42
N ASP A 280 -18.38 -19.41 -3.01
CA ASP A 280 -17.73 -20.64 -2.57
C ASP A 280 -16.21 -20.59 -2.71
N ARG A 281 -15.70 -20.06 -3.84
CA ARG A 281 -14.26 -19.91 -4.08
C ARG A 281 -13.63 -18.89 -3.14
N THR A 282 -14.31 -17.76 -2.97
CA THR A 282 -13.83 -16.68 -2.12
C THR A 282 -13.79 -17.13 -0.66
N LYS A 283 -14.82 -17.88 -0.21
CA LYS A 283 -14.88 -18.46 1.13
C LYS A 283 -13.82 -19.52 1.37
N LYS A 284 -13.56 -20.41 0.40
CA LYS A 284 -12.47 -21.40 0.49
C LYS A 284 -11.10 -20.74 0.74
N ILE A 285 -10.80 -19.63 0.07
CA ILE A 285 -9.55 -18.87 0.29
C ILE A 285 -9.57 -18.19 1.66
N ALA A 286 -10.69 -17.58 2.04
CA ALA A 286 -10.84 -16.95 3.34
C ALA A 286 -10.63 -17.93 4.49
N ASP A 287 -11.24 -19.12 4.42
CA ASP A 287 -11.11 -20.16 5.43
C ASP A 287 -9.67 -20.70 5.49
N THR A 288 -9.00 -20.85 4.34
CA THR A 288 -7.60 -21.30 4.25
C THR A 288 -6.62 -20.31 4.91
N LEU A 289 -6.87 -19.01 4.73
CA LEU A 289 -6.03 -17.93 5.24
C LEU A 289 -6.45 -17.43 6.63
N GLY A 290 -7.66 -17.75 7.08
CA GLY A 290 -8.26 -17.24 8.31
C GLY A 290 -8.72 -15.79 8.19
N ILE A 291 -9.40 -15.40 7.11
CA ILE A 291 -9.91 -14.03 6.93
C ILE A 291 -11.26 -13.85 7.64
N ASP A 292 -11.45 -12.72 8.31
CA ASP A 292 -12.61 -12.50 9.21
C ASP A 292 -13.94 -12.27 8.47
N LYS A 293 -13.91 -11.54 7.35
CA LYS A 293 -15.10 -11.21 6.56
C LYS A 293 -14.87 -11.36 5.06
N VAL A 294 -15.94 -11.76 4.35
CA VAL A 294 -15.90 -11.98 2.90
C VAL A 294 -17.02 -11.22 2.21
N TYR A 295 -16.66 -10.50 1.14
CA TYR A 295 -17.58 -9.93 0.16
C TYR A 295 -17.23 -10.51 -1.21
N ALA A 296 -18.07 -11.42 -1.70
CA ALA A 296 -17.90 -12.09 -2.99
C ALA A 296 -18.87 -11.54 -4.05
N GLU A 297 -18.63 -11.88 -5.31
CA GLU A 297 -19.49 -11.55 -6.46
C GLU A 297 -19.76 -10.05 -6.62
N LYS A 298 -18.74 -9.21 -6.36
CA LYS A 298 -18.86 -7.75 -6.44
C LYS A 298 -18.31 -7.17 -7.73
N THR A 299 -19.08 -6.29 -8.36
CA THR A 299 -18.60 -5.45 -9.48
C THR A 299 -17.64 -4.37 -8.96
N PRO A 300 -16.82 -3.74 -9.83
CA PRO A 300 -15.96 -2.63 -9.44
C PRO A 300 -16.71 -1.46 -8.75
N GLU A 301 -17.93 -1.13 -9.21
CA GLU A 301 -18.74 -0.07 -8.56
C GLU A 301 -19.21 -0.49 -7.17
N GLU A 302 -19.57 -1.75 -6.98
CA GLU A 302 -19.97 -2.28 -5.68
C GLU A 302 -18.79 -2.35 -4.71
N LYS A 303 -17.61 -2.75 -5.19
CA LYS A 303 -16.37 -2.72 -4.40
C LYS A 303 -16.12 -1.32 -3.84
N LEU A 304 -16.26 -0.29 -4.67
CA LEU A 304 -16.11 1.11 -4.26
C LEU A 304 -17.11 1.48 -3.14
N LYS A 305 -18.40 1.18 -3.33
CA LYS A 305 -19.44 1.46 -2.31
C LYS A 305 -19.18 0.74 -0.98
N ILE A 306 -18.69 -0.49 -1.04
CA ILE A 306 -18.33 -1.26 0.16
C ILE A 306 -17.16 -0.59 0.89
N ILE A 307 -16.11 -0.20 0.16
CA ILE A 307 -14.99 0.53 0.75
C ILE A 307 -15.46 1.84 1.38
N GLU A 308 -16.32 2.61 0.70
CA GLU A 308 -16.89 3.84 1.26
C GLU A 308 -17.61 3.61 2.59
N LYS A 309 -18.48 2.59 2.64
CA LYS A 309 -19.19 2.21 3.85
C LYS A 309 -18.25 1.75 4.97
N LEU A 310 -17.27 0.90 4.66
CA LEU A 310 -16.31 0.44 5.66
C LEU A 310 -15.47 1.60 6.21
N ASN A 311 -15.11 2.54 5.35
CA ASN A 311 -14.26 3.67 5.70
C ASN A 311 -14.97 4.71 6.58
N THR A 312 -16.31 4.76 6.59
CA THR A 312 -17.09 5.58 7.54
C THR A 312 -17.16 4.94 8.92
N GLU A 313 -17.12 3.61 9.00
CA GLU A 313 -17.14 2.86 10.27
C GLU A 313 -15.75 2.85 10.94
N LYS A 314 -14.71 2.50 10.17
CA LYS A 314 -13.33 2.38 10.65
C LYS A 314 -12.32 2.78 9.57
N PRO A 315 -11.12 3.27 9.90
CA PRO A 315 -10.10 3.55 8.89
C PRO A 315 -9.62 2.27 8.18
N VAL A 316 -9.86 2.21 6.86
CA VAL A 316 -9.56 1.06 6.00
C VAL A 316 -8.27 1.26 5.23
N ALA A 317 -7.38 0.26 5.26
CA ALA A 317 -6.35 0.09 4.24
C ALA A 317 -6.85 -0.91 3.19
N MET A 318 -6.82 -0.55 1.91
CA MET A 318 -7.14 -1.46 0.82
C MET A 318 -5.86 -1.89 0.12
N VAL A 319 -5.68 -3.19 -0.11
CA VAL A 319 -4.54 -3.76 -0.82
C VAL A 319 -5.05 -4.38 -2.12
N GLY A 320 -4.46 -4.01 -3.26
CA GLY A 320 -4.89 -4.47 -4.58
C GLY A 320 -3.78 -4.41 -5.63
N ASP A 321 -3.99 -5.08 -6.76
CA ASP A 321 -3.15 -4.95 -7.96
C ASP A 321 -3.53 -3.74 -8.82
N GLY A 322 -4.65 -3.09 -8.48
CA GLY A 322 -5.17 -1.85 -9.07
C GLY A 322 -5.50 -1.91 -10.57
N VAL A 323 -5.59 -3.09 -11.19
CA VAL A 323 -6.08 -3.20 -12.57
C VAL A 323 -7.58 -2.94 -12.61
N ASN A 324 -8.33 -3.56 -11.70
CA ASN A 324 -9.79 -3.40 -11.58
C ASN A 324 -10.21 -2.57 -10.36
N ASP A 325 -9.27 -2.26 -9.47
CA ASP A 325 -9.56 -1.73 -8.13
C ASP A 325 -9.02 -0.31 -7.90
N ALA A 326 -8.48 0.35 -8.93
CA ALA A 326 -7.94 1.72 -8.81
C ALA A 326 -8.91 2.72 -8.15
N PRO A 327 -10.21 2.77 -8.49
CA PRO A 327 -11.16 3.66 -7.82
C PRO A 327 -11.33 3.35 -6.33
N ALA A 328 -11.40 2.05 -5.98
CA ALA A 328 -11.58 1.61 -4.62
C ALA A 328 -10.32 1.87 -3.76
N LEU A 329 -9.13 1.66 -4.33
CA LEU A 329 -7.83 2.00 -3.72
C LEU A 329 -7.75 3.50 -3.41
N ALA A 330 -8.16 4.36 -4.34
CA ALA A 330 -8.13 5.80 -4.15
C ALA A 330 -9.10 6.29 -3.06
N LYS A 331 -10.19 5.54 -2.80
CA LYS A 331 -11.23 5.93 -1.83
C LYS A 331 -10.98 5.43 -0.42
N ALA A 332 -10.18 4.38 -0.25
CA ALA A 332 -9.76 3.89 1.06
C ALA A 332 -9.02 4.98 1.86
N THR A 333 -8.95 4.85 3.19
CA THR A 333 -8.08 5.75 3.99
C THR A 333 -6.64 5.63 3.51
N ILE A 334 -6.20 4.42 3.17
CA ILE A 334 -4.92 4.18 2.49
C ILE A 334 -5.13 3.08 1.44
N GLY A 335 -4.94 3.43 0.17
CA GLY A 335 -4.76 2.49 -0.93
C GLY A 335 -3.30 2.03 -1.02
N ILE A 336 -3.11 0.72 -1.09
CA ILE A 336 -1.83 0.04 -1.18
C ILE A 336 -1.82 -0.78 -2.46
N SER A 337 -0.94 -0.46 -3.40
CA SER A 337 -0.76 -1.24 -4.61
C SER A 337 0.49 -2.12 -4.55
N MET A 338 0.47 -3.17 -5.34
CA MET A 338 1.62 -4.04 -5.58
C MET A 338 2.47 -3.49 -6.74
N SER A 339 3.76 -3.84 -6.85
CA SER A 339 4.64 -3.34 -7.93
C SER A 339 4.40 -3.96 -9.30
N ASP A 340 3.84 -5.17 -9.34
CA ASP A 340 3.50 -5.88 -10.59
C ASP A 340 2.22 -5.30 -11.23
N ALA A 341 1.64 -4.30 -10.57
CA ALA A 341 0.46 -3.57 -10.99
C ALA A 341 0.71 -2.69 -12.20
N THR A 342 -0.33 -2.45 -12.98
CA THR A 342 -0.29 -1.52 -14.13
C THR A 342 0.15 -0.10 -13.69
N GLN A 343 0.71 0.70 -14.60
CA GLN A 343 1.11 2.08 -14.28
C GLN A 343 -0.05 2.93 -13.71
N LEU A 344 -1.29 2.65 -14.13
CA LEU A 344 -2.53 3.28 -13.63
C LEU A 344 -2.82 2.97 -12.15
N ALA A 345 -2.57 1.73 -11.74
CA ALA A 345 -2.72 1.28 -10.35
C ALA A 345 -1.70 1.95 -9.43
N VAL A 346 -0.44 1.97 -9.87
CA VAL A 346 0.64 2.68 -9.18
C VAL A 346 0.26 4.15 -9.02
N GLN A 347 -0.37 4.76 -10.03
CA GLN A 347 -0.87 6.14 -10.02
C GLN A 347 -2.02 6.43 -9.03
N SER A 348 -2.77 5.41 -8.61
CA SER A 348 -3.98 5.61 -7.79
C SER A 348 -3.76 5.30 -6.31
N ALA A 349 -2.77 4.47 -5.97
CA ALA A 349 -2.47 4.08 -4.60
C ALA A 349 -1.51 5.04 -3.90
N GLN A 350 -1.75 5.30 -2.61
CA GLN A 350 -0.89 6.13 -1.78
C GLN A 350 0.44 5.45 -1.39
N VAL A 351 0.43 4.12 -1.37
CA VAL A 351 1.57 3.28 -0.96
C VAL A 351 1.77 2.19 -1.99
N VAL A 352 3.02 1.92 -2.36
CA VAL A 352 3.37 0.88 -3.32
C VAL A 352 4.36 -0.08 -2.68
N LEU A 353 4.03 -1.37 -2.68
CA LEU A 353 4.88 -2.46 -2.20
C LEU A 353 5.66 -3.08 -3.37
N MET A 354 6.99 -3.04 -3.31
CA MET A 354 7.88 -3.47 -4.38
C MET A 354 8.50 -4.83 -4.15
N ASN A 355 8.56 -5.66 -5.21
CA ASN A 355 9.39 -6.87 -5.37
C ASN A 355 9.23 -7.99 -4.32
N LYS A 356 8.48 -7.78 -3.22
CA LYS A 356 8.29 -8.77 -2.13
C LYS A 356 6.84 -9.01 -1.79
N GLY A 357 5.93 -8.69 -2.71
CA GLY A 357 4.53 -9.00 -2.50
C GLY A 357 3.92 -8.27 -1.30
N ILE A 358 2.94 -8.92 -0.68
CA ILE A 358 2.25 -8.44 0.52
C ILE A 358 3.08 -8.65 1.80
N HIS A 359 4.23 -9.33 1.72
CA HIS A 359 5.13 -9.56 2.86
C HIS A 359 5.64 -8.26 3.49
N GLN A 360 5.69 -7.17 2.73
CA GLN A 360 6.10 -5.85 3.21
C GLN A 360 5.00 -5.10 3.96
N LEU A 361 3.75 -5.53 3.89
CA LEU A 361 2.61 -4.84 4.51
C LEU A 361 2.78 -4.68 6.04
N PRO A 362 3.18 -5.71 6.81
CA PRO A 362 3.53 -5.56 8.23
C PRO A 362 4.56 -4.47 8.51
N LEU A 363 5.60 -4.39 7.67
CA LEU A 363 6.66 -3.40 7.80
C LEU A 363 6.15 -2.00 7.49
N ALA A 364 5.31 -1.83 6.47
CA ALA A 364 4.71 -0.56 6.11
C ALA A 364 3.85 0.01 7.26
N LEU A 365 2.97 -0.84 7.83
CA LEU A 365 2.15 -0.51 9.00
C LEU A 365 3.01 -0.13 10.21
N GLY A 366 4.04 -0.93 10.49
CA GLY A 366 4.99 -0.71 11.58
C GLY A 366 5.75 0.61 11.43
N LEU A 367 6.29 0.90 10.24
CA LEU A 367 7.01 2.13 9.95
C LEU A 367 6.11 3.35 10.10
N GLY A 368 4.88 3.33 9.61
CA GLY A 368 3.94 4.44 9.79
C GLY A 368 3.68 4.74 11.27
N LYS A 369 3.35 3.70 12.06
CA LYS A 369 3.08 3.84 13.50
C LYS A 369 4.29 4.31 14.30
N HIS A 370 5.47 3.76 14.03
CA HIS A 370 6.69 4.13 14.75
C HIS A 370 7.22 5.51 14.33
N THR A 371 7.11 5.89 13.06
CA THR A 371 7.45 7.25 12.63
C THR A 371 6.57 8.26 13.34
N PHE A 372 5.26 8.02 13.37
CA PHE A 372 4.33 8.89 14.09
C PHE A 372 4.64 8.99 15.60
N LYS A 373 4.96 7.86 16.25
CA LYS A 373 5.38 7.87 17.66
C LYS A 373 6.66 8.68 17.89
N THR A 374 7.64 8.57 16.99
CA THR A 374 8.88 9.37 17.07
C THR A 374 8.59 10.85 16.91
N ILE A 375 7.75 11.25 15.93
CA ILE A 375 7.33 12.64 15.76
C ILE A 375 6.65 13.17 17.02
N LYS A 376 5.65 12.44 17.54
CA LYS A 376 4.92 12.84 18.77
C LYS A 376 5.86 12.97 19.97
N GLY A 377 6.80 12.03 20.12
CA GLY A 377 7.80 12.07 21.18
C GLY A 377 8.72 13.29 21.05
N ASN A 378 9.22 13.58 19.84
CA ASN A 378 10.07 14.74 19.60
C ASN A 378 9.33 16.05 19.87
N LEU A 379 8.08 16.19 19.41
CA LEU A 379 7.26 17.38 19.66
C LEU A 379 6.98 17.56 21.16
N PHE A 380 6.71 16.47 21.88
CA PHE A 380 6.51 16.50 23.33
C PHE A 380 7.78 17.00 24.05
N TRP A 381 8.94 16.43 23.73
CA TRP A 381 10.21 16.81 24.36
C TRP A 381 10.66 18.23 23.99
N ALA A 382 10.47 18.65 22.73
CA ALA A 382 10.74 20.00 22.28
C ALA A 382 9.94 21.04 23.08
N PHE A 383 8.69 20.72 23.43
CA PHE A 383 7.81 21.64 24.14
C PHE A 383 8.02 21.64 25.65
N ILE A 384 8.10 20.45 26.28
CA ILE A 384 8.19 20.34 27.74
C ILE A 384 9.45 21.00 28.29
N TYR A 385 10.57 20.90 27.56
CA TYR A 385 11.81 21.54 27.96
C TYR A 385 11.66 23.06 28.04
N ASN A 386 11.06 23.68 27.01
CA ASN A 386 10.82 25.13 26.97
C ASN A 386 9.85 25.56 28.09
N VAL A 387 8.76 24.82 28.31
CA VAL A 387 7.78 25.10 29.37
C VAL A 387 8.42 25.12 30.76
N VAL A 388 9.33 24.18 31.04
CA VAL A 388 10.03 24.12 32.34
C VAL A 388 11.12 25.19 32.45
N ALA A 389 11.82 25.50 31.36
CA ALA A 389 12.94 26.41 31.39
C ALA A 389 12.53 27.91 31.41
N ILE A 390 11.36 28.26 30.88
CA ILE A 390 10.83 29.64 30.89
C ILE A 390 10.69 30.19 32.32
N PRO A 391 10.04 29.52 33.28
CA PRO A 391 9.98 29.99 34.67
C PRO A 391 11.37 30.16 35.31
N ILE A 392 12.30 29.24 35.03
CA ILE A 392 13.67 29.28 35.56
C ILE A 392 14.41 30.52 35.02
N ALA A 393 14.24 30.84 33.73
CA ALA A 393 14.76 32.06 33.12
C ALA A 393 14.10 33.32 33.69
N ALA A 394 12.78 33.29 33.94
CA ALA A 394 12.04 34.44 34.47
C ALA A 394 12.48 34.83 35.89
N ILE A 395 12.84 33.85 36.73
CA ILE A 395 13.40 34.07 38.07
C ILE A 395 14.89 34.47 38.03
N GLY A 396 15.53 34.32 36.87
CA GLY A 396 16.93 34.72 36.63
C GLY A 396 17.98 33.70 37.01
N LEU A 397 17.59 32.44 37.14
CA LEU A 397 18.51 31.31 37.35
C LEU A 397 19.14 30.84 36.02
N LEU A 398 18.62 31.29 34.88
CA LEU A 398 19.12 30.96 33.56
C LEU A 398 19.68 32.21 32.87
N GLN A 399 20.96 32.19 32.52
CA GLN A 399 21.57 33.24 31.71
C GLN A 399 21.34 32.97 30.20
N PRO A 400 21.22 34.01 29.35
CA PRO A 400 20.99 33.84 27.91
C PRO A 400 22.01 32.93 27.20
N GLY A 401 23.28 32.95 27.60
CA GLY A 401 24.31 32.09 27.02
C GLY A 401 24.08 30.60 27.30
N ILE A 402 23.71 30.26 28.55
CA ILE A 402 23.37 28.88 28.94
C ILE A 402 22.08 28.45 28.24
N ALA A 403 21.09 29.36 28.13
CA ALA A 403 19.85 29.12 27.40
C ALA A 403 20.11 28.72 25.94
N ALA A 404 20.98 29.46 25.25
CA ALA A 404 21.34 29.18 23.87
C ALA A 404 22.04 27.82 23.70
N LEU A 405 22.97 27.48 24.59
CA LEU A 405 23.64 26.17 24.59
C LEU A 405 22.64 25.03 24.80
N ALA A 406 21.69 25.21 25.73
CA ALA A 406 20.71 24.18 26.05
C ALA A 406 19.74 23.92 24.88
N MET A 407 19.36 24.97 24.13
CA MET A 407 18.59 24.82 22.91
C MET A 407 19.34 24.06 21.82
N GLY A 408 20.60 24.42 21.56
CA GLY A 408 21.43 23.69 20.59
C GLY A 408 21.58 22.21 20.95
N PHE A 409 21.69 21.89 22.25
CA PHE A 409 21.72 20.50 22.71
C PHE A 409 20.39 19.76 22.48
N SER A 410 19.25 20.41 22.74
CA SER A 410 17.92 19.86 22.47
C SER A 410 17.75 19.47 20.99
N ASP A 411 18.16 20.34 20.07
CA ASP A 411 18.10 20.10 18.62
C ASP A 411 18.87 18.83 18.23
N VAL A 412 20.08 18.68 18.76
CA VAL A 412 20.93 17.49 18.53
C VAL A 412 20.29 16.22 19.09
N VAL A 413 19.77 16.27 20.32
CA VAL A 413 19.12 15.10 20.96
C VAL A 413 17.91 14.64 20.15
N LEU A 414 17.07 15.56 19.68
CA LEU A 414 15.89 15.21 18.88
C LEU A 414 16.24 14.72 17.48
N ALA A 415 17.29 15.27 16.87
CA ALA A 415 17.84 14.76 15.61
C ALA A 415 18.33 13.31 15.77
N ILE A 416 19.07 13.01 16.84
CA ILE A 416 19.54 11.65 17.16
C ILE A 416 18.36 10.70 17.40
N ASN A 417 17.33 11.13 18.15
CA ASN A 417 16.15 10.31 18.39
C ASN A 417 15.40 9.97 17.09
N SER A 418 15.39 10.91 16.13
CA SER A 418 14.83 10.67 14.79
C SER A 418 15.66 9.62 14.02
N LEU A 419 16.99 9.69 14.09
CA LEU A 419 17.89 8.72 13.47
C LEU A 419 17.75 7.31 14.03
N TRP A 420 17.42 7.16 15.32
CA TRP A 420 17.18 5.86 15.95
C TRP A 420 16.05 5.06 15.29
N LEU A 421 15.10 5.72 14.62
CA LEU A 421 14.07 5.06 13.81
C LEU A 421 14.68 4.16 12.72
N ARG A 422 15.91 4.44 12.26
CA ARG A 422 16.62 3.59 11.29
C ARG A 422 16.87 2.18 11.80
N PHE A 423 17.16 2.03 13.10
CA PHE A 423 17.60 0.76 13.70
C PHE A 423 16.52 0.07 14.53
N ARG A 424 15.44 0.78 14.86
CA ARG A 424 14.39 0.26 15.74
C ARG A 424 13.65 -0.93 15.10
N LYS A 425 13.33 -1.95 15.90
CA LYS A 425 12.41 -3.02 15.46
C LYS A 425 10.98 -2.46 15.38
N VAL A 426 10.31 -2.68 14.26
CA VAL A 426 8.99 -2.08 13.93
C VAL A 426 7.91 -3.11 13.63
N ILE A 427 8.25 -4.41 13.63
CA ILE A 427 7.33 -5.55 13.47
C ILE A 427 7.37 -6.38 14.75
#